data_AF-A0ABD2HG24-F1
#
_entry.id   AF-A0ABD2HG24-F1
#
_cell.length_a   1.000
_cell.length_b   1.000
_cell.length_c   1.000
_cell.angle_alpha   90.00
_cell.angle_beta   90.00
_cell.angle_gamma   90.00
#
_symmetry.space_group_name_H-M   'P 1'
#
loop_
_entity.id
_entity.type
_entity.pdbx_description
1 polymer ?
#
loop_
_entity_poly.entity_id
_entity_poly.type
_entity_poly.pdbx_seq_one_letter_code
_entity_poly.pdbx_strand_id
1 'polypeptide(L)'
;MKMCEPMDPEEDVIKGMVIGILSVVEDVKEPLPASYNDVALVIEERIVIRHLGDVPNAFVNLMGLQYMLNRDYPKDLKYTFEVIQRLFMGIGLDLCTPRVHSLKNKLLS
;
A
#
# COMPACT_ATOMS: atom_id res chain seq x y z
N MET A 1 -7.29 1.86 -3.24
CA MET A 1 -6.65 2.02 -4.55
C MET A 1 -7.67 2.64 -5.48
N LYS A 2 -7.26 3.60 -6.32
CA LYS A 2 -8.12 4.24 -7.33
C LYS A 2 -7.39 4.19 -8.67
N MET A 3 -8.14 4.03 -9.76
CA MET A 3 -7.60 4.13 -11.12
C MET A 3 -8.05 5.44 -11.75
N CYS A 4 -7.21 6.04 -12.59
CA CYS A 4 -7.55 7.21 -13.41
C CYS A 4 -6.83 7.16 -14.76
N GLU A 5 -7.35 7.91 -15.71
CA GLU A 5 -6.72 8.12 -17.01
C GLU A 5 -5.71 9.29 -16.91
N PRO A 6 -4.70 9.37 -17.81
CA PRO A 6 -3.66 10.41 -17.73
C PRO A 6 -4.20 11.84 -17.88
N MET A 7 -5.36 11.99 -18.52
CA MET A 7 -6.00 13.28 -18.78
C MET A 7 -6.98 13.70 -17.67
N ASP A 8 -7.24 12.82 -16.70
CA ASP A 8 -8.14 13.13 -15.60
C ASP A 8 -7.56 14.26 -14.71
N PRO A 9 -8.37 15.23 -14.28
CA PRO A 9 -7.92 16.28 -13.37
C PRO A 9 -7.47 15.67 -12.03
N GLU A 10 -6.20 15.83 -11.70
CA GLU A 10 -5.60 15.23 -10.50
C GLU A 10 -6.37 15.57 -9.22
N GLU A 11 -6.81 16.83 -9.07
CA GLU A 11 -7.57 17.31 -7.91
C GLU A 11 -8.89 16.55 -7.73
N ASP A 12 -9.62 16.27 -8.81
CA ASP A 12 -10.86 15.50 -8.78
C ASP A 12 -10.60 14.01 -8.51
N VAL A 13 -9.47 13.50 -9.00
CA VAL A 13 -9.06 12.12 -8.78
C VAL A 13 -8.69 11.88 -7.32
N ILE A 14 -7.94 12.76 -6.68
CA ILE A 14 -7.47 12.55 -5.30
C ILE A 14 -8.45 13.01 -4.22
N LYS A 15 -9.49 13.75 -4.60
CA LYS A 15 -10.54 14.20 -3.69
C LYS A 15 -11.15 13.05 -2.89
N GLY A 16 -11.25 13.23 -1.58
CA GLY A 16 -11.74 12.25 -0.61
C GLY A 16 -10.74 11.15 -0.23
N MET A 17 -9.53 11.12 -0.82
CA MET A 17 -8.54 10.11 -0.48
C MET A 17 -7.78 10.49 0.79
N VAL A 18 -8.00 9.75 1.88
CA VAL A 18 -7.22 9.92 3.13
C VAL A 18 -5.85 9.26 3.01
N ILE A 19 -5.80 8.00 2.61
CA ILE A 19 -4.58 7.25 2.31
C ILE A 19 -4.91 6.29 1.16
N GLY A 20 -4.14 6.28 0.09
CA GLY A 20 -4.39 5.33 -0.99
C GLY A 20 -3.34 5.32 -2.09
N ILE A 21 -3.33 4.22 -2.84
CA ILE A 21 -2.54 4.07 -4.07
C ILE A 21 -3.40 4.56 -5.23
N LEU A 22 -2.85 5.45 -6.06
CA LEU A 22 -3.41 5.88 -7.32
C LEU A 22 -2.68 5.20 -8.46
N SER A 23 -3.42 4.56 -9.36
CA SER A 23 -2.91 3.89 -10.56
C SER A 23 -3.36 4.66 -11.79
N VAL A 24 -2.42 5.20 -12.55
CA VAL A 24 -2.69 5.87 -13.82
C VAL A 24 -2.59 4.84 -14.94
N VAL A 25 -3.67 4.65 -15.69
CA VAL A 25 -3.81 3.59 -16.71
C VAL A 25 -4.41 4.16 -17.99
N GLU A 26 -4.23 3.50 -19.13
CA GLU A 26 -4.81 3.99 -20.40
C GLU A 26 -6.33 3.80 -20.47
N ASP A 27 -6.85 2.66 -19.99
CA ASP A 27 -8.28 2.36 -19.96
C ASP A 27 -8.69 1.87 -18.56
N VAL A 28 -9.52 2.66 -17.88
CA VAL A 28 -10.01 2.35 -16.54
C VAL A 28 -11.11 1.28 -16.51
N LYS A 29 -11.61 0.84 -17.67
CA LYS A 29 -12.63 -0.23 -17.76
C LYS A 29 -12.03 -1.61 -17.52
N GLU A 30 -10.72 -1.76 -17.70
CA GLU A 30 -10.04 -3.02 -17.41
C GLU A 30 -9.84 -3.19 -15.90
N PRO A 31 -10.38 -4.27 -15.29
CA PRO A 31 -10.25 -4.47 -13.85
C PRO A 31 -8.80 -4.77 -13.42
N LEU A 32 -7.98 -5.24 -14.36
CA LEU A 32 -6.56 -5.52 -14.18
C LEU A 32 -5.82 -4.99 -15.42
N PRO A 33 -5.26 -3.78 -15.35
CA PRO A 33 -4.56 -3.19 -16.48
C PRO A 33 -3.29 -4.00 -16.79
N ALA A 34 -3.00 -4.18 -18.08
CA ALA A 34 -1.78 -4.85 -18.52
C ALA A 34 -0.51 -4.07 -18.16
N SER A 35 -0.60 -2.74 -18.07
CA SER A 35 0.48 -1.83 -17.70
C SER A 35 -0.05 -0.59 -16.98
N TYR A 36 0.83 0.07 -16.23
CA TYR A 36 0.55 1.35 -15.58
C TYR A 36 1.38 2.44 -16.26
N ASN A 37 0.77 3.59 -16.53
CA ASN A 37 1.48 4.81 -16.93
C ASN A 37 2.23 5.41 -15.74
N ASP A 38 1.59 5.40 -14.57
CA ASP A 38 2.20 5.80 -13.30
C ASP A 38 1.50 5.09 -12.15
N VAL A 39 2.21 4.95 -11.03
CA VAL A 39 1.63 4.56 -9.76
C VAL A 39 2.14 5.52 -8.70
N ALA A 40 1.20 6.08 -7.93
CA ALA A 40 1.46 7.13 -6.96
C ALA A 40 0.83 6.80 -5.60
N LEU A 41 1.41 7.39 -4.55
CA LEU A 41 0.87 7.34 -3.20
C LEU A 41 0.18 8.67 -2.88
N VAL A 42 -1.06 8.59 -2.40
CA VAL A 42 -1.89 9.72 -2.00
C VAL A 42 -2.11 9.69 -0.49
N ILE A 43 -1.90 10.82 0.18
CA ILE A 43 -2.20 11.04 1.59
C ILE A 43 -2.87 12.38 1.75
N GLU A 44 -4.01 12.42 2.44
CA GLU A 44 -4.78 13.63 2.73
C GLU A 44 -4.99 14.48 1.46
N GLU A 45 -5.48 13.82 0.40
CA GLU A 45 -5.75 14.42 -0.91
C GLU A 45 -4.51 15.05 -1.55
N ARG A 46 -3.31 14.54 -1.27
CA ARG A 46 -2.04 14.97 -1.88
C ARG A 46 -1.23 13.81 -2.36
N ILE A 47 -0.68 13.91 -3.56
CA ILE A 47 0.30 12.95 -4.06
C ILE A 47 1.63 13.18 -3.32
N VAL A 48 2.06 12.20 -2.55
CA VAL A 48 3.29 12.25 -1.73
C VAL A 48 4.48 11.55 -2.38
N ILE A 49 4.22 10.53 -3.21
CA ILE A 49 5.25 9.81 -3.96
C ILE A 49 4.68 9.49 -5.35
N ARG A 50 5.47 9.69 -6.41
CA ARG A 50 5.14 9.36 -7.81
C ARG A 50 6.12 8.34 -8.37
N HIS A 51 5.83 7.81 -9.54
CA HIS A 51 6.75 6.97 -10.32
C HIS A 51 7.17 5.71 -9.57
N LEU A 52 6.22 5.11 -8.84
CA LEU A 52 6.45 3.88 -8.09
C LEU A 52 6.48 2.64 -8.99
N GLY A 53 6.15 2.81 -10.28
CA GLY A 53 6.20 1.78 -11.33
C GLY A 53 5.03 0.81 -11.26
N ASP A 54 4.82 0.18 -10.10
CA ASP A 54 3.77 -0.81 -9.89
C ASP A 54 3.11 -0.72 -8.51
N VAL A 55 1.95 -1.38 -8.39
CA VAL A 55 1.15 -1.41 -7.16
C VAL A 55 1.89 -2.07 -5.98
N PRO A 56 2.58 -3.22 -6.15
CA PRO A 56 3.39 -3.80 -5.07
C PRO A 56 4.42 -2.83 -4.48
N ASN A 57 5.17 -2.12 -5.32
CA ASN A 57 6.16 -1.13 -4.87
C ASN A 57 5.48 0.03 -4.13
N ALA A 58 4.35 0.53 -4.65
CA ALA A 58 3.59 1.57 -3.97
C ALA A 58 3.04 1.11 -2.62
N PHE A 59 2.61 -0.14 -2.52
CA PHE A 59 2.13 -0.75 -1.29
C PHE A 59 3.24 -0.88 -0.24
N VAL A 60 4.44 -1.35 -0.62
CA VAL A 60 5.59 -1.43 0.29
C VAL A 60 5.97 -0.05 0.82
N ASN A 61 5.99 0.98 -0.04
CA ASN A 61 6.25 2.36 0.37
C ASN A 61 5.18 2.89 1.34
N LEU A 62 3.91 2.62 1.07
CA LEU A 62 2.82 2.98 1.99
C LEU A 62 3.03 2.31 3.36
N MET A 63 3.31 1.02 3.38
CA MET A 63 3.53 0.28 4.62
C MET A 63 4.74 0.77 5.42
N GLY A 64 5.84 1.09 4.73
CA GLY A 64 7.03 1.68 5.33
C GLY A 64 6.75 3.06 5.92
N LEU A 65 6.01 3.91 5.20
CA LEU A 65 5.63 5.22 5.70
C LEU A 65 4.72 5.12 6.93
N GLN A 66 3.74 4.23 6.91
CA GLN A 66 2.89 3.99 8.09
C GLN A 66 3.71 3.50 9.29
N TYR A 67 4.71 2.65 9.05
CA TYR A 67 5.62 2.18 10.10
C TYR A 67 6.40 3.35 10.71
N MET A 68 7.03 4.18 9.87
CA MET A 68 7.83 5.33 10.31
C MET A 68 7.01 6.36 11.07
N LEU A 69 5.76 6.58 10.66
CA LEU A 69 4.87 7.55 11.28
C LEU A 69 4.23 7.06 12.59
N ASN A 70 4.48 5.80 12.98
CA ASN A 70 4.08 5.18 14.25
C ASN A 70 2.64 5.53 14.69
N ARG A 71 1.71 5.62 13.74
CA ARG A 71 0.29 5.82 14.04
C ARG A 71 -0.27 4.49 14.52
N ASP A 72 -0.99 4.50 15.64
CA ASP A 72 -1.70 3.32 16.15
C ASP A 72 -2.57 2.73 15.04
N TYR A 73 -2.10 1.63 14.43
CA TYR A 73 -2.87 0.93 13.43
C TYR A 73 -4.26 0.59 13.97
N PRO A 74 -5.30 0.57 13.10
CA PRO A 74 -6.60 0.08 13.51
C PRO A 74 -6.44 -1.23 14.29
N LYS A 75 -6.93 -1.27 15.53
CA LYS A 75 -6.67 -2.39 16.46
C LYS A 75 -7.06 -3.73 15.84
N ASP A 76 -8.10 -3.72 15.01
CA ASP A 76 -8.63 -4.89 14.29
C ASP A 76 -7.67 -5.43 13.23
N LEU A 77 -6.77 -4.59 12.71
CA LEU A 77 -5.81 -4.95 11.66
C LEU A 77 -4.38 -5.12 12.19
N LYS A 78 -4.15 -4.98 13.49
CA LYS A 78 -2.81 -5.05 14.11
C LYS A 78 -2.00 -6.26 13.62
N TYR A 79 -2.60 -7.45 13.59
CA TYR A 79 -1.89 -8.66 13.17
C TYR A 79 -1.62 -8.70 11.66
N THR A 80 -2.46 -8.06 10.84
CA THR A 80 -2.23 -7.93 9.39
C THR A 80 -1.01 -7.06 9.12
N PHE A 81 -0.95 -5.88 9.74
CA PHE A 81 0.21 -4.99 9.63
C PHE A 81 1.48 -5.65 10.14
N GLU A 82 1.37 -6.35 11.27
CA GLU A 82 2.47 -7.11 11.84
C GLU A 82 3.02 -8.17 10.88
N VAL A 83 2.14 -8.94 10.24
CA VAL A 83 2.55 -9.94 9.24
C VAL A 83 3.23 -9.28 8.05
N ILE A 84 2.65 -8.21 7.50
CA ILE A 84 3.24 -7.48 6.36
C ILE A 84 4.63 -6.95 6.71
N GLN A 85 4.77 -6.27 7.85
CA GLN A 85 6.04 -5.68 8.25
C GLN A 85 7.08 -6.74 8.60
N ARG A 86 6.72 -7.73 9.41
CA ARG A 86 7.69 -8.70 9.94
C ARG A 86 8.03 -9.78 8.94
N LEU A 87 7.03 -10.39 8.32
CA LEU A 87 7.25 -11.54 7.42
C LEU A 87 7.59 -11.09 6.00
N PHE A 88 6.88 -10.10 5.46
CA PHE A 88 7.04 -9.73 4.05
C PHE A 88 8.08 -8.61 3.85
N MET A 89 8.17 -7.65 4.76
CA MET A 89 9.15 -6.55 4.66
C MET A 89 10.43 -6.78 5.51
N GLY A 90 10.45 -7.78 6.39
CA GLY A 90 11.60 -8.10 7.24
C GLY A 90 11.89 -7.09 8.36
N ILE A 91 10.93 -6.22 8.69
CA ILE A 91 11.08 -5.18 9.72
C ILE A 91 10.73 -5.77 11.09
N GLY A 92 11.69 -5.77 12.03
CA GLY A 92 11.45 -6.19 13.42
C GLY A 92 11.09 -7.67 13.56
N LEU A 93 11.78 -8.54 12.81
CA LEU A 93 11.61 -10.00 12.80
C LEU A 93 11.74 -10.66 14.18
N ASP A 94 12.52 -10.05 15.07
CA ASP A 94 12.75 -10.43 16.47
C ASP A 94 11.58 -10.11 17.41
N LEU A 95 10.63 -9.28 16.97
CA LEU A 95 9.52 -8.78 17.78
C LEU A 95 8.15 -9.43 17.43
N CYS A 96 8.14 -10.53 16.68
CA CYS A 96 6.90 -11.21 16.29
C CYS A 96 6.07 -11.66 17.50
N THR A 97 4.77 -11.41 17.47
CA THR A 97 3.84 -11.96 18.47
C THR A 97 3.74 -13.48 18.30
N PRO A 98 3.34 -14.23 19.36
CA PRO A 98 3.19 -15.69 19.27
C PRO A 98 2.26 -16.16 18.14
N ARG A 99 1.23 -15.37 17.82
CA ARG A 99 0.30 -15.67 16.72
C ARG A 99 0.99 -15.58 15.36
N VAL A 100 1.77 -14.53 15.14
CA VAL A 100 2.51 -14.33 13.88
C VAL A 100 3.65 -15.34 13.74
N HIS A 101 4.32 -15.69 14.85
CA HIS A 101 5.29 -16.79 14.86
C HIS A 101 4.66 -18.13 14.48
N SER A 102 3.49 -18.45 15.03
CA SER A 102 2.76 -19.68 14.67
C SER A 102 2.38 -19.68 13.19
N LEU A 103 1.91 -18.54 12.66
CA LEU A 103 1.60 -18.40 11.24
C LEU A 103 2.84 -18.59 10.36
N LYS A 104 3.97 -17.96 10.71
CA LYS A 104 5.24 -18.11 9.99
C LYS A 104 5.64 -19.58 9.87
N ASN A 105 5.58 -20.31 10.98
CA ASN A 105 5.95 -21.72 11.01
C ASN A 105 5.04 -22.59 10.14
N LYS A 106 3.74 -22.24 10.03
CA LYS A 106 2.79 -22.96 9.15
C LYS A 106 2.97 -22.65 7.66
N LEU A 107 3.47 -21.47 7.31
CA LEU A 107 3.72 -21.08 5.92
C LEU A 107 5.05 -21.64 5.39
N LEU A 108 6.00 -21.92 6.29
CA LEU A 108 7.34 -22.43 5.96
C LEU A 108 7.48 -23.95 6.19
N SER A 109 6.41 -24.64 6.61
CA SER A 109 6.33 -26.09 6.72
C SER A 109 5.87 -26.71 5.42
#